data_AF-A0A2S0WCX0-F1
#
_entry.id   AF-A0A2S0WCX0-F1
#
_cell.length_a   1.000
_cell.length_b   1.000
_cell.length_c   1.000
_cell.angle_alpha   90.00
_cell.angle_beta   90.00
_cell.angle_gamma   90.00
#
_symmetry.space_group_name_H-M   'P 1'
#
loop_
_entity.id
_entity.type
_entity.pdbx_description
1 polymer ?
#
loop_
_entity_poly.entity_id
_entity_poly.type
_entity_poly.pdbx_seq_one_letter_code
_entity_poly.pdbx_strand_id
1 'polypeptide(L)'
;MTIELSSSRERALRRWRRIEARQETWAGRQRRLSRPGPTKALTTTYAAALSIALCVWIAANFLTPTPLLLGIYIAALIAAMFAITLLRISIGSRDRAPAAVLDDYEAEVLSLWRSRALTAMSIALFSGGAAFAFIYPLASSSSAAASQVAVNAGLYMIFVYLAVATLPTAGYAATFNRNPEE
;
A
#
# COMPACT_ATOMS: atom_id res chain seq x y z
N MET A 1 -28.85 -18.18 -10.96
CA MET A 1 -27.81 -17.28 -10.41
C MET A 1 -26.69 -18.02 -9.65
N THR A 2 -26.87 -19.29 -9.25
CA THR A 2 -25.85 -20.11 -8.55
C THR A 2 -24.73 -20.67 -9.45
N ILE A 3 -25.02 -20.91 -10.74
CA ILE A 3 -24.07 -21.50 -11.70
C ILE A 3 -22.97 -20.50 -12.12
N GLU A 4 -23.26 -19.20 -12.18
CA GLU A 4 -22.24 -18.19 -12.51
C GLU A 4 -21.22 -17.98 -11.38
N LEU A 5 -21.68 -18.08 -10.12
CA LEU A 5 -20.84 -17.97 -8.93
C LEU A 5 -19.84 -19.14 -8.80
N SER A 6 -20.20 -20.35 -9.23
CA SER A 6 -19.27 -21.49 -9.25
C SER A 6 -18.19 -21.31 -10.34
N SER A 7 -18.60 -20.88 -11.55
CA SER A 7 -17.67 -20.66 -12.67
C SER A 7 -16.62 -19.57 -12.42
N SER A 8 -16.97 -18.52 -11.66
CA SER A 8 -16.04 -17.42 -11.33
C SER A 8 -15.06 -17.85 -10.24
N ARG A 9 -15.52 -18.58 -9.22
CA ARG A 9 -14.68 -19.21 -8.19
C ARG A 9 -13.67 -20.17 -8.80
N GLU A 10 -14.10 -21.03 -9.71
CA GLU A 10 -13.20 -21.96 -10.41
C GLU A 10 -12.12 -21.25 -11.22
N ARG A 11 -12.46 -20.16 -11.92
CA ARG A 11 -11.49 -19.37 -12.67
C ARG A 11 -10.47 -18.65 -11.77
N ALA A 12 -10.89 -18.23 -10.58
CA ALA A 12 -9.99 -17.67 -9.58
C ALA A 12 -9.03 -18.73 -9.02
N LEU A 13 -9.55 -19.92 -8.68
CA LEU A 13 -8.76 -21.06 -8.19
C LEU A 13 -7.73 -21.54 -9.22
N ARG A 14 -8.12 -21.67 -10.50
CA ARG A 14 -7.19 -22.06 -11.58
C ARG A 14 -6.10 -21.02 -11.82
N ARG A 15 -6.39 -19.73 -11.63
CA ARG A 15 -5.37 -18.68 -11.70
C ARG A 15 -4.44 -18.75 -10.49
N TRP A 16 -4.98 -18.99 -9.30
CA TRP A 16 -4.21 -19.10 -8.07
C TRP A 16 -3.22 -20.28 -8.13
N ARG A 17 -3.66 -21.47 -8.53
CA ARG A 17 -2.78 -22.65 -8.68
C ARG A 17 -1.60 -22.40 -9.63
N ARG A 18 -1.80 -21.60 -10.70
CA ARG A 18 -0.71 -21.21 -11.62
C ARG A 18 0.29 -20.26 -10.98
N ILE A 19 -0.17 -19.38 -10.10
CA ILE A 19 0.70 -18.47 -9.33
C ILE A 19 1.47 -19.27 -8.27
N GLU A 20 0.80 -20.20 -7.59
CA GLU A 20 1.39 -21.08 -6.58
C GLU A 20 2.48 -21.98 -7.18
N ALA A 21 2.22 -22.63 -8.32
CA ALA A 21 3.23 -23.42 -9.04
C ALA A 21 4.45 -22.58 -9.46
N ARG A 22 4.26 -21.29 -9.78
CA ARG A 22 5.39 -20.37 -10.00
C ARG A 22 6.10 -20.06 -8.69
N GLN A 23 5.39 -19.86 -7.59
CA GLN A 23 5.99 -19.57 -6.29
C GLN A 23 6.81 -20.74 -5.73
N GLU A 24 6.46 -21.99 -6.02
CA GLU A 24 7.25 -23.17 -5.63
C GLU A 24 8.69 -23.12 -6.15
N THR A 25 8.89 -22.60 -7.38
CA THR A 25 10.26 -22.41 -7.92
C THR A 25 11.07 -21.34 -7.19
N TRP A 26 10.40 -20.39 -6.53
CA TRP A 26 11.01 -19.34 -5.71
C TRP A 26 10.99 -19.65 -4.21
N ALA A 27 10.45 -20.81 -3.80
CA ALA A 27 10.20 -21.16 -2.40
C ALA A 27 11.46 -21.11 -1.53
N GLY A 28 12.63 -21.44 -2.09
CA GLY A 28 13.92 -21.33 -1.37
C GLY A 28 14.32 -19.89 -1.03
N ARG A 29 14.04 -18.93 -1.90
CA ARG A 29 14.27 -17.49 -1.66
C ARG A 29 13.17 -16.91 -0.76
N GLN A 30 11.94 -17.38 -0.92
CA GLN A 30 10.79 -17.01 -0.09
C GLN A 30 11.00 -17.41 1.37
N ARG A 31 11.44 -18.64 1.66
CA ARG A 31 11.76 -19.09 3.02
C ARG A 31 12.82 -18.25 3.74
N ARG A 32 13.76 -17.63 3.01
CA ARG A 32 14.76 -16.70 3.61
C ARG A 32 14.15 -15.34 3.95
N LEU A 33 13.20 -14.86 3.13
CA LEU A 33 12.49 -13.59 3.29
C LEU A 33 11.32 -13.66 4.28
N SER A 34 10.72 -14.84 4.47
CA SER A 34 9.63 -15.11 5.42
C SER A 34 10.11 -15.30 6.86
N ARG A 35 11.39 -15.02 7.17
CA ARG A 35 11.86 -15.02 8.57
C ARG A 35 11.23 -13.83 9.32
N PRO A 36 10.83 -13.98 10.60
CA PRO A 36 10.13 -12.94 11.34
C PRO A 36 10.94 -11.64 11.53
N GLY A 37 12.28 -11.73 11.52
CA GLY A 37 13.19 -10.56 11.57
C GLY A 37 13.07 -9.62 10.36
N PRO A 38 13.35 -10.08 9.13
CA PRO A 38 13.28 -9.23 7.94
C PRO A 38 11.90 -8.63 7.68
N THR A 39 10.80 -9.30 8.02
CA THR A 39 9.44 -8.75 7.86
C THR A 39 9.16 -7.57 8.78
N LYS A 40 9.64 -7.61 10.03
CA LYS A 40 9.56 -6.48 10.97
C LYS A 40 10.39 -5.32 10.43
N ALA A 41 11.63 -5.57 9.99
CA ALA A 41 12.48 -4.56 9.38
C ALA A 41 11.88 -3.95 8.11
N LEU A 42 11.20 -4.75 7.27
CA LEU A 42 10.50 -4.27 6.08
C LEU A 42 9.33 -3.37 6.43
N THR A 43 8.55 -3.73 7.45
CA THR A 43 7.41 -2.93 7.91
C THR A 43 7.87 -1.61 8.54
N THR A 44 8.94 -1.62 9.35
CA THR A 44 9.52 -0.40 9.92
C THR A 44 10.16 0.48 8.85
N THR A 45 10.87 -0.10 7.88
CA THR A 45 11.47 0.65 6.76
C THR A 45 10.39 1.29 5.90
N TYR A 46 9.30 0.57 5.63
CA TYR A 46 8.14 1.11 4.92
C TYR A 46 7.49 2.28 5.68
N ALA A 47 7.23 2.12 6.99
CA ALA A 47 6.66 3.18 7.82
C ALA A 47 7.60 4.40 7.92
N ALA A 48 8.91 4.17 8.03
CA ALA A 48 9.91 5.23 8.03
C ALA A 48 9.95 5.97 6.69
N ALA A 49 9.91 5.24 5.56
CA ALA A 49 9.91 5.83 4.23
C ALA A 49 8.66 6.70 3.99
N LEU A 50 7.48 6.26 4.43
CA LEU A 50 6.27 7.09 4.37
C LEU A 50 6.35 8.31 5.28
N SER A 51 6.90 8.17 6.48
CA SER A 51 7.07 9.29 7.41
C SER A 51 8.01 10.34 6.82
N ILE A 52 9.12 9.91 6.20
CA ILE A 52 10.05 10.78 5.49
C ILE A 52 9.34 11.46 4.31
N ALA A 53 8.58 10.72 3.49
CA ALA A 53 7.83 11.29 2.38
C ALA A 53 6.85 12.37 2.85
N LEU A 54 6.12 12.13 3.96
CA LEU A 54 5.21 13.10 4.53
C LEU A 54 5.94 14.36 5.04
N CYS A 55 7.02 14.19 5.81
CA CYS A 55 7.81 15.30 6.32
C CYS A 55 8.42 16.14 5.20
N VAL A 56 8.93 15.50 4.15
CA VAL A 56 9.50 16.19 2.98
C VAL A 56 8.41 16.92 2.20
N TRP A 57 7.23 16.33 2.05
CA TRP A 57 6.09 17.00 1.41
C TRP A 57 5.64 18.24 2.18
N ILE A 58 5.52 18.16 3.52
CA ILE A 58 5.22 19.32 4.36
C ILE A 58 6.32 20.37 4.24
N ALA A 59 7.59 19.96 4.37
CA ALA A 59 8.74 20.86 4.26
C ALA A 59 8.80 21.56 2.89
N ALA A 60 8.48 20.88 1.79
CA ALA A 60 8.46 21.46 0.45
C ALA A 60 7.37 22.53 0.24
N ASN A 61 6.37 22.60 1.12
CA ASN A 61 5.36 23.67 1.11
C ASN A 61 5.81 24.92 1.91
N PHE A 62 6.66 24.75 2.94
CA PHE A 62 7.15 25.85 3.78
C PHE A 62 8.50 26.41 3.32
N LEU A 63 9.38 25.55 2.82
CA LEU A 63 10.65 25.94 2.20
C LEU A 63 10.45 26.13 0.71
N THR A 64 11.25 27.01 0.10
CA THR A 64 11.27 27.20 -1.35
C THR A 64 11.43 25.84 -2.03
N PRO A 65 10.49 25.43 -2.91
CA PRO A 65 10.47 24.10 -3.47
C PRO A 65 11.72 23.90 -4.33
N THR A 66 12.66 23.10 -3.83
CA THR A 66 13.86 22.72 -4.58
C THR A 66 13.62 21.39 -5.30
N PRO A 67 14.18 21.19 -6.50
CA PRO A 67 14.11 19.92 -7.20
C PRO A 67 14.71 18.77 -6.37
N LEU A 68 15.61 19.09 -5.44
CA LEU A 68 16.19 18.15 -4.49
C LEU A 68 15.14 17.58 -3.53
N LEU A 69 14.27 18.42 -2.93
CA LEU A 69 13.20 17.96 -2.04
C LEU A 69 12.21 17.04 -2.79
N LEU A 70 11.88 17.39 -4.03
CA LEU A 70 11.05 16.53 -4.88
C LEU A 70 11.74 15.19 -5.16
N GLY A 71 13.05 15.20 -5.43
CA GLY A 71 13.85 13.98 -5.60
C GLY A 71 13.83 13.07 -4.36
N ILE A 72 14.01 13.64 -3.17
CA ILE A 72 13.94 12.88 -1.90
C ILE A 72 12.54 12.29 -1.70
N TYR A 73 11.49 13.06 -1.98
CA TYR A 73 10.11 12.58 -1.88
C TYR A 73 9.86 11.37 -2.79
N ILE A 74 10.23 11.48 -4.07
CA ILE A 74 10.09 10.39 -5.04
C ILE A 74 10.92 9.17 -4.62
N ALA A 75 12.16 9.37 -4.19
CA ALA A 75 13.02 8.29 -3.70
C ALA A 75 12.41 7.57 -2.48
N ALA A 76 11.82 8.31 -1.55
CA ALA A 76 11.12 7.76 -0.39
C ALA A 76 9.89 6.93 -0.80
N LEU A 77 9.10 7.39 -1.77
CA LEU A 77 7.97 6.63 -2.31
C LEU A 77 8.42 5.34 -3.01
N ILE A 78 9.52 5.39 -3.78
CA ILE A 78 10.10 4.21 -4.43
C ILE A 78 10.59 3.21 -3.38
N ALA A 79 11.28 3.68 -2.33
CA ALA A 79 11.73 2.83 -1.23
C ALA A 79 10.53 2.17 -0.53
N ALA A 80 9.44 2.91 -0.29
CA ALA A 80 8.21 2.37 0.27
C ALA A 80 7.59 1.30 -0.66
N MET A 81 7.56 1.54 -1.98
CA MET A 81 7.10 0.56 -2.98
C MET A 81 7.94 -0.71 -2.98
N PHE A 82 9.26 -0.58 -2.85
CA PHE A 82 10.16 -1.73 -2.84
C PHE A 82 9.98 -2.55 -1.56
N ALA A 83 9.90 -1.89 -0.40
CA ALA A 83 9.67 -2.54 0.88
C ALA A 83 8.34 -3.31 0.91
N ILE A 84 7.25 -2.71 0.42
CA ILE A 84 5.96 -3.41 0.39
C ILE A 84 5.95 -4.56 -0.64
N THR A 85 6.66 -4.42 -1.75
CA THR A 85 6.75 -5.49 -2.76
C THR A 85 7.47 -6.71 -2.16
N LEU A 86 8.58 -6.48 -1.46
CA LEU A 86 9.28 -7.54 -0.73
C LEU A 86 8.41 -8.14 0.39
N LEU A 87 7.63 -7.32 1.09
CA LEU A 87 6.69 -7.80 2.10
C LEU A 87 5.59 -8.69 1.49
N ARG A 88 5.05 -8.32 0.32
CA ARG A 88 4.07 -9.14 -0.42
C ARG A 88 4.66 -10.46 -0.87
N ILE A 89 5.93 -10.46 -1.29
CA ILE A 89 6.65 -11.68 -1.64
C ILE A 89 6.86 -12.55 -0.39
N SER A 90 7.21 -11.96 0.76
CA SER A 90 7.45 -12.74 1.99
C SER A 90 6.19 -13.42 2.53
N ILE A 91 5.01 -12.81 2.35
CA ILE A 91 3.72 -13.42 2.73
C ILE A 91 3.10 -14.29 1.60
N GLY A 92 3.84 -14.54 0.52
CA GLY A 92 3.34 -15.33 -0.62
C GLY A 92 2.13 -14.73 -1.32
N SER A 93 1.93 -13.41 -1.22
CA SER A 93 0.74 -12.69 -1.71
C SER A 93 -0.60 -13.26 -1.19
N ARG A 94 -0.62 -13.89 0.00
CA ARG A 94 -1.85 -14.39 0.61
C ARG A 94 -2.90 -13.30 0.84
N ASP A 95 -2.48 -12.03 0.90
CA ASP A 95 -3.37 -10.87 0.91
C ASP A 95 -4.29 -10.76 -0.34
N ARG A 96 -3.94 -11.46 -1.43
CA ARG A 96 -4.70 -11.55 -2.68
C ARG A 96 -5.31 -12.92 -2.97
N ALA A 97 -5.12 -13.88 -2.06
CA ALA A 97 -5.64 -15.22 -2.26
C ALA A 97 -7.19 -15.22 -2.26
N PRO A 98 -7.84 -16.10 -3.05
CA PRO A 98 -9.28 -16.23 -3.03
C PRO A 98 -9.76 -16.78 -1.68
N ALA A 99 -10.88 -16.28 -1.16
CA ALA A 99 -11.42 -16.72 0.15
C ALA A 99 -11.56 -18.25 0.30
N ALA A 100 -11.76 -18.97 -0.80
CA ALA A 100 -11.83 -20.44 -0.81
C ALA A 100 -10.50 -21.17 -0.51
N VAL A 101 -9.38 -20.44 -0.44
CA VAL A 101 -8.03 -20.97 -0.14
C VAL A 101 -7.55 -20.52 1.23
N LEU A 102 -8.21 -19.50 1.82
CA LEU A 102 -7.88 -19.00 3.14
C LEU A 102 -8.69 -19.76 4.19
N ASP A 103 -8.11 -19.86 5.39
CA ASP A 103 -8.87 -20.23 6.57
C ASP A 103 -9.95 -19.18 6.89
N ASP A 104 -11.02 -19.57 7.56
CA ASP A 104 -12.15 -18.69 7.88
C ASP A 104 -11.69 -17.47 8.71
N TYR A 105 -10.75 -17.69 9.63
CA TYR A 105 -10.12 -16.62 10.40
C TYR A 105 -9.23 -15.69 9.55
N GLU A 106 -8.42 -16.24 8.64
CA GLU A 106 -7.58 -15.42 7.74
C GLU A 106 -8.45 -14.54 6.81
N ALA A 107 -9.56 -15.10 6.33
CA ALA A 107 -10.52 -14.39 5.48
C ALA A 107 -11.20 -13.25 6.24
N GLU A 108 -11.59 -13.46 7.50
CA GLU A 108 -12.19 -12.44 8.35
C GLU A 108 -11.22 -11.28 8.61
N VAL A 109 -9.98 -11.58 9.02
CA VAL A 109 -8.93 -10.57 9.26
C VAL A 109 -8.69 -9.72 8.01
N LEU A 110 -8.54 -10.35 6.83
CA LEU A 110 -8.35 -9.60 5.59
C LEU A 110 -9.56 -8.75 5.23
N SER A 111 -10.77 -9.22 5.47
CA SER A 111 -12.01 -8.46 5.21
C SER A 111 -12.07 -7.20 6.07
N LEU A 112 -11.72 -7.31 7.36
CA LEU A 112 -11.66 -6.20 8.30
C LEU A 112 -10.64 -5.14 7.84
N TRP A 113 -9.42 -5.57 7.51
CA TRP A 113 -8.39 -4.64 7.06
C TRP A 113 -8.71 -4.00 5.70
N ARG A 114 -9.36 -4.73 4.77
CA ARG A 114 -9.84 -4.17 3.51
C ARG A 114 -10.92 -3.11 3.73
N SER A 115 -11.86 -3.36 4.65
CA SER A 115 -12.88 -2.37 5.03
C SER A 115 -12.24 -1.12 5.63
N ARG A 116 -11.33 -1.28 6.61
CA ARG A 116 -10.60 -0.16 7.23
C ARG A 116 -9.77 0.62 6.20
N ALA A 117 -9.09 -0.07 5.30
CA ALA A 117 -8.32 0.57 4.23
C ALA A 117 -9.24 1.35 3.30
N LEU A 118 -10.39 0.81 2.90
CA LEU A 118 -11.33 1.52 2.06
C LEU A 118 -11.87 2.78 2.76
N THR A 119 -12.27 2.67 4.03
CA THR A 119 -12.73 3.81 4.83
C THR A 119 -11.64 4.87 4.96
N ALA A 120 -10.40 4.48 5.26
CA ALA A 120 -9.26 5.39 5.34
C ALA A 120 -8.98 6.06 3.98
N MET A 121 -9.07 5.32 2.87
CA MET A 121 -8.93 5.85 1.52
C MET A 121 -10.00 6.91 1.25
N SER A 122 -11.26 6.59 1.53
CA SER A 122 -12.38 7.49 1.31
C SER A 122 -12.27 8.77 2.14
N ILE A 123 -11.92 8.66 3.43
CA ILE A 123 -11.73 9.82 4.30
C ILE A 123 -10.56 10.68 3.82
N ALA A 124 -9.42 10.07 3.48
CA ALA A 124 -8.25 10.80 2.99
C ALA A 124 -8.55 11.49 1.65
N LEU A 125 -9.06 10.76 0.66
CA LEU A 125 -9.41 11.34 -0.63
C LEU A 125 -10.47 12.45 -0.53
N PHE A 126 -11.49 12.27 0.31
CA PHE A 126 -12.52 13.28 0.49
C PHE A 126 -11.96 14.53 1.19
N SER A 127 -11.24 14.37 2.30
CA SER A 127 -10.65 15.49 3.03
C SER A 127 -9.59 16.24 2.21
N GLY A 128 -8.68 15.50 1.56
CA GLY A 128 -7.67 16.09 0.68
C GLY A 128 -8.29 16.74 -0.56
N GLY A 129 -9.22 16.06 -1.22
CA GLY A 129 -9.94 16.60 -2.37
C GLY A 129 -10.71 17.88 -2.04
N ALA A 130 -11.42 17.90 -0.91
CA ALA A 130 -12.11 19.10 -0.43
C ALA A 130 -11.12 20.24 -0.13
N ALA A 131 -9.99 19.95 0.52
CA ALA A 131 -8.95 20.95 0.79
C ALA A 131 -8.38 21.55 -0.51
N PHE A 132 -8.02 20.73 -1.50
CA PHE A 132 -7.52 21.23 -2.78
C PHE A 132 -8.58 21.98 -3.58
N ALA A 133 -9.85 21.56 -3.53
CA ALA A 133 -10.95 22.27 -4.18
C ALA A 133 -11.17 23.67 -3.58
N PHE A 134 -10.94 23.82 -2.27
CA PHE A 134 -11.03 25.10 -1.58
C PHE A 134 -9.81 26.00 -1.82
N ILE A 135 -8.61 25.42 -1.89
CA ILE A 135 -7.35 26.16 -2.08
C ILE A 135 -7.19 26.64 -3.54
N TYR A 136 -7.66 25.86 -4.52
CA TYR A 136 -7.44 26.17 -5.93
C TYR A 136 -7.94 27.57 -6.37
N PRO A 137 -9.17 28.01 -6.02
CA PRO A 137 -9.64 29.36 -6.33
C PRO A 137 -8.83 30.49 -5.66
N LEU A 138 -8.22 30.22 -4.51
CA LEU A 138 -7.36 31.19 -3.82
C LEU A 138 -6.00 31.34 -4.53
N ALA A 139 -5.52 30.25 -5.12
CA ALA A 139 -4.25 30.21 -5.86
C ALA A 139 -4.40 30.58 -7.35
N SER A 140 -5.61 30.66 -7.90
CA SER A 140 -5.85 30.92 -9.33
C SER A 140 -5.51 32.34 -9.79
N SER A 141 -5.15 33.23 -8.85
CA SER A 141 -4.65 34.58 -9.14
C SER A 141 -3.30 34.58 -9.86
N SER A 142 -2.51 33.50 -9.75
CA SER A 142 -1.27 33.32 -10.51
C SER A 142 -1.21 31.94 -11.15
N SER A 143 -0.80 31.88 -12.42
CA SER A 143 -0.65 30.61 -13.15
C SER A 143 0.37 29.66 -12.51
N ALA A 144 1.40 30.22 -11.87
CA ALA A 144 2.42 29.47 -11.14
C ALA A 144 1.86 28.83 -9.86
N ALA A 145 1.05 29.53 -9.07
CA ALA A 145 0.45 28.95 -7.88
C ALA A 145 -0.61 27.89 -8.22
N ALA A 146 -1.40 28.11 -9.28
CA ALA A 146 -2.38 27.13 -9.74
C ALA A 146 -1.74 25.80 -10.18
N SER A 147 -0.61 25.85 -10.89
CA SER A 147 0.13 24.65 -11.29
C SER A 147 0.78 23.95 -10.09
N GLN A 148 1.29 24.69 -9.11
CA GLN A 148 1.83 24.13 -7.87
C GLN A 148 0.77 23.39 -7.05
N VAL A 149 -0.45 23.94 -6.94
CA VAL A 149 -1.58 23.28 -6.28
C VAL A 149 -1.94 21.96 -6.97
N ALA A 150 -1.95 21.94 -8.31
CA ALA A 150 -2.23 20.73 -9.07
C ALA A 150 -1.14 19.65 -8.87
N VAL A 151 0.14 20.04 -8.86
CA VAL A 151 1.25 19.12 -8.58
C VAL A 151 1.14 18.56 -7.16
N ASN A 152 0.87 19.41 -6.17
CA ASN A 152 0.69 18.97 -4.78
C ASN A 152 -0.49 18.02 -4.60
N ALA A 153 -1.60 18.26 -5.32
CA ALA A 153 -2.73 17.34 -5.34
C ALA A 153 -2.35 15.97 -5.92
N GLY A 154 -1.60 15.94 -7.02
CA GLY A 154 -1.10 14.69 -7.60
C GLY A 154 -0.19 13.91 -6.65
N LEU A 155 0.77 14.59 -6.02
CA LEU A 155 1.69 13.98 -5.05
C LEU A 155 0.94 13.44 -3.83
N TYR A 156 -0.06 14.17 -3.35
CA TYR A 156 -0.94 13.74 -2.26
C TYR A 156 -1.71 12.46 -2.62
N MET A 157 -2.31 12.38 -3.81
CA MET A 157 -3.07 11.21 -4.26
C MET A 157 -2.19 9.95 -4.30
N ILE A 158 -0.95 10.09 -4.81
CA ILE A 158 0.03 9.00 -4.85
C ILE A 158 0.41 8.55 -3.44
N PHE A 159 0.65 9.49 -2.53
CA PHE A 159 0.95 9.18 -1.12
C PHE A 159 -0.20 8.44 -0.45
N VAL A 160 -1.43 8.95 -0.56
CA VAL A 160 -2.61 8.33 0.04
C VAL A 160 -2.80 6.92 -0.50
N TYR A 161 -2.68 6.73 -1.81
CA TYR A 161 -2.73 5.39 -2.41
C TYR A 161 -1.67 4.47 -1.81
N LEU A 162 -0.41 4.91 -1.74
CA LEU A 162 0.69 4.12 -1.20
C LEU A 162 0.59 3.87 0.30
N ALA A 163 -0.01 4.76 1.08
CA ALA A 163 -0.21 4.61 2.51
C ALA A 163 -1.36 3.65 2.84
N VAL A 164 -2.44 3.69 2.04
CA VAL A 164 -3.67 2.97 2.34
C VAL A 164 -3.74 1.60 1.66
N ALA A 165 -3.23 1.47 0.43
CA ALA A 165 -3.28 0.21 -0.34
C ALA A 165 -2.45 -0.93 0.27
N THR A 166 -1.66 -0.63 1.30
CA THR A 166 -0.75 -1.54 1.99
C THR A 166 -1.28 -1.98 3.36
N LEU A 167 -2.31 -1.32 3.90
CA LEU A 167 -2.89 -1.64 5.20
C LEU A 167 -3.33 -3.11 5.32
N PRO A 168 -3.97 -3.74 4.31
CA PRO A 168 -4.31 -5.15 4.39
C PRO A 168 -3.08 -6.06 4.41
N THR A 169 -2.05 -5.72 3.62
CA THR A 169 -0.78 -6.47 3.59
C THR A 169 -0.04 -6.35 4.92
N ALA A 170 0.06 -5.14 5.48
CA ALA A 170 0.72 -4.87 6.75
C ALA A 170 -0.07 -5.47 7.94
N GLY A 171 -1.40 -5.38 7.92
CA GLY A 171 -2.28 -5.99 8.92
C GLY A 171 -2.19 -7.51 8.93
N TYR A 172 -2.18 -8.14 7.75
CA TYR A 172 -1.96 -9.58 7.62
C TYR A 172 -0.57 -9.99 8.14
N ALA A 173 0.49 -9.30 7.72
CA ALA A 173 1.84 -9.56 8.19
C ALA A 173 1.98 -9.38 9.71
N ALA A 174 1.37 -8.33 10.29
CA ALA A 174 1.43 -8.11 11.74
C ALA A 174 0.72 -9.21 12.54
N THR A 175 -0.34 -9.81 11.99
CA THR A 175 -1.16 -10.85 12.65
C THR A 175 -0.51 -12.22 12.54
N PHE A 176 -0.02 -12.61 11.35
CA PHE A 176 0.42 -13.98 11.08
C PHE A 176 1.94 -14.18 11.09
N ASN A 177 2.73 -13.11 11.09
CA ASN A 177 4.20 -13.19 11.10
C ASN A 177 4.80 -13.06 12.53
N ARG A 178 4.00 -13.23 13.57
CA ARG A 178 4.45 -13.11 14.98
C ARG A 178 5.00 -14.41 15.60
N ASN A 179 4.82 -15.59 15.00
CA ASN A 179 5.25 -16.84 15.66
C ASN A 179 6.52 -17.44 15.05
N PRO A 180 7.58 -17.54 15.86
CA PRO A 180 8.23 -18.83 15.98
C PRO A 180 8.13 -19.46 17.39
N GLU A 181 7.87 -18.69 18.45
CA GLU A 181 7.93 -19.18 19.85
C GLU A 181 6.96 -18.43 20.79
N GLU A 182 5.66 -18.71 20.64
CA GLU A 182 4.69 -18.80 21.74
C GLU A 182 3.95 -20.14 21.59
#